data_AF-A0A937S971-F1
#
_entry.id   AF-A0A937S971-F1
#
_cell.length_a   1.000
_cell.length_b   1.000
_cell.length_c   1.000
_cell.angle_alpha   90.00
_cell.angle_beta   90.00
_cell.angle_gamma   90.00
#
_symmetry.space_group_name_H-M   'P 1'
#
loop_
_entity.id
_entity.type
_entity.pdbx_description
1 polymer ?
#
loop_
_entity_poly.entity_id
_entity_poly.type
_entity_poly.pdbx_seq_one_letter_code
_entity_poly.pdbx_strand_id
1 'polypeptide(L)' 'SPHKSAQAINKIGQEIGGEKFLVRDFKKKEGFKRAVQLAKRWELYRQDYCGCIYSMRQGGRDE' A
#
# COMPACT_ATOMS: atom_id res chain seq x y z
N SER A 1 3.11 0.13 -1.30
CA SER A 1 4.48 -0.17 -1.75
C SER A 1 5.44 0.78 -1.02
N PRO A 2 6.49 0.26 -0.36
CA PRO A 2 7.44 1.06 0.43
C PRO A 2 8.22 2.08 -0.41
N HIS A 3 8.28 1.90 -1.73
CA HIS A 3 9.08 2.75 -2.63
C HIS A 3 8.32 3.95 -3.21
N LYS A 4 7.00 4.03 -3.03
CA LYS A 4 6.21 5.15 -3.57
C LYS A 4 6.53 6.44 -2.81
N SER A 5 6.71 7.58 -3.49
CA SER A 5 6.99 8.88 -2.83
C SER A 5 5.79 9.34 -1.99
N ALA A 6 6.01 9.51 -0.68
CA ALA A 6 4.96 9.99 0.23
C ALA A 6 4.64 11.46 -0.01
N GLN A 7 5.65 12.27 -0.35
CA GLN A 7 5.47 13.68 -0.67
C GLN A 7 4.57 13.85 -1.91
N ALA A 8 4.83 13.10 -2.98
CA ALA A 8 4.02 13.16 -4.19
C ALA A 8 2.56 12.72 -3.92
N ILE A 9 2.37 11.61 -3.21
CA ILE A 9 1.03 11.11 -2.84
C ILE A 9 0.29 12.14 -1.98
N ASN A 10 0.94 12.71 -0.97
CA ASN A 10 0.31 13.65 -0.07
C ASN A 10 -0.06 14.95 -0.78
N LYS A 11 0.80 15.44 -1.67
CA LYS A 11 0.51 16.62 -2.49
C LYS A 11 -0.72 16.40 -3.37
N ILE A 12 -0.70 15.36 -4.20
CA ILE A 12 -1.81 15.03 -5.11
C ILE A 12 -3.10 14.76 -4.33
N GLY A 13 -3.00 14.03 -3.23
CA GLY A 13 -4.14 13.73 -2.36
C GLY A 13 -4.77 14.98 -1.76
N GLN A 14 -3.94 15.94 -1.33
CA GLN A 14 -4.42 17.22 -0.80
C GLN A 14 -5.03 18.10 -1.89
N GLU A 15 -4.49 18.09 -3.11
CA GLU A 15 -5.07 18.81 -4.26
C GLU A 15 -6.47 18.29 -4.63
N ILE A 16 -6.69 16.98 -4.55
CA ILE A 16 -7.96 16.36 -4.94
C ILE A 16 -8.97 16.34 -3.77
N GLY A 17 -8.49 16.02 -2.57
CA GLY A 17 -9.34 15.74 -1.40
C GLY A 17 -9.38 16.86 -0.36
N GLY A 18 -8.55 17.90 -0.49
CA GLY A 18 -8.48 19.02 0.45
C GLY A 18 -8.32 18.56 1.89
N GLU A 19 -9.11 19.12 2.80
CA GLU A 19 -9.12 18.79 4.23
C GLU A 19 -9.57 17.36 4.54
N LYS A 20 -10.27 16.69 3.61
CA LYS A 20 -10.68 15.29 3.77
C LYS A 20 -9.52 14.32 3.52
N PHE A 21 -8.43 14.77 2.90
CA PHE A 21 -7.27 13.92 2.65
C PHE A 21 -6.33 13.90 3.86
N LEU A 22 -6.11 12.71 4.41
CA LEU A 22 -5.18 12.54 5.53
C LEU A 22 -3.73 12.55 5.02
N VAL A 23 -3.06 13.69 5.16
CA VAL A 23 -1.62 13.83 4.90
C VAL A 23 -0.83 13.05 5.95
N ARG A 24 -0.23 11.92 5.55
CA ARG A 24 0.60 11.11 6.44
C ARG A 24 1.57 10.22 5.67
N ASP A 25 2.79 10.09 6.18
CA ASP A 25 3.73 9.09 5.69
C ASP A 25 3.56 7.76 6.46
N PHE A 26 2.74 6.86 5.91
CA PHE A 26 2.49 5.54 6.47
C PHE A 26 3.68 4.58 6.39
N LYS A 27 4.80 4.98 5.76
CA LYS A 27 6.00 4.12 5.65
C LYS A 27 7.00 4.35 6.78
N LYS A 28 6.92 5.49 7.48
CA LYS A 28 7.80 5.78 8.63
C LYS A 28 7.42 4.93 9.85
N LYS A 29 8.35 4.82 10.81
CA LYS A 29 8.16 4.14 12.11
C LYS A 29 7.66 2.69 11.95
N GLU A 30 8.25 1.93 11.03
CA GLU A 30 7.86 0.54 10.74
C GLU A 30 6.38 0.38 10.33
N GLY A 31 5.74 1.42 9.80
CA GLY A 31 4.31 1.43 9.52
C GLY A 31 3.88 0.32 8.55
N PHE A 32 4.70 0.02 7.54
CA PHE A 32 4.46 -1.11 6.65
C PHE A 32 4.50 -2.46 7.38
N LYS A 33 5.53 -2.70 8.21
CA LYS A 33 5.67 -3.93 8.99
C LYS A 33 4.50 -4.12 9.96
N ARG A 34 4.08 -3.05 10.63
CA ARG A 34 2.90 -3.06 11.53
C ARG A 34 1.62 -3.38 10.76
N ALA A 35 1.42 -2.82 9.56
CA ALA A 35 0.26 -3.13 8.73
C ALA A 35 0.23 -4.62 8.32
N VAL A 36 1.38 -5.21 7.98
CA VAL A 36 1.48 -6.65 7.68
C VAL A 36 1.13 -7.50 8.90
N GLN A 37 1.64 -7.14 10.08
CA GLN A 37 1.33 -7.85 11.33
C GLN A 37 -0.15 -7.79 11.70
N LEU A 38 -0.78 -6.62 11.54
CA LEU A 38 -2.21 -6.44 11.81
C LEU A 38 -3.08 -7.26 10.85
N ALA A 39 -2.75 -7.25 9.55
CA ALA A 39 -3.46 -8.06 8.58
C ALA A 39 -3.37 -9.56 8.89
N LYS A 40 -2.20 -10.07 9.29
CA LYS A 40 -2.05 -11.47 9.75
C LYS A 40 -2.88 -11.75 10.99
N ARG A 41 -2.84 -10.86 11.98
CA ARG A 41 -3.59 -11.00 13.24
C ARG A 41 -5.10 -11.05 13.04
N TRP A 42 -5.61 -10.32 12.06
CA TRP A 42 -7.04 -10.21 11.76
C TRP A 42 -7.47 -11.08 10.59
N GLU A 43 -6.60 -11.99 10.13
CA GLU A 43 -6.88 -12.91 9.01
C GLU A 43 -7.39 -12.19 7.74
N LEU A 44 -6.87 -10.97 7.51
CA LEU A 44 -7.23 -10.20 6.33
C LEU A 44 -6.49 -10.73 5.11
N TYR A 45 -7.24 -11.01 4.05
CA TYR A 45 -6.67 -11.31 2.74
C TYR A 45 -5.77 -10.15 2.28
N ARG A 46 -4.54 -10.48 1.86
CA ARG A 46 -3.59 -9.52 1.30
C ARG A 46 -3.31 -9.89 -0.15
N GLN A 47 -3.88 -9.11 -1.05
CA GLN A 47 -3.68 -9.25 -2.48
C GLN A 47 -2.20 -9.04 -2.86
N ASP A 48 -1.63 -10.02 -3.55
CA ASP A 48 -0.29 -10.04 -4.13
C ASP A 48 -0.27 -9.59 -5.60
N TYR A 49 -1.39 -9.74 -6.30
CA TYR A 49 -1.60 -9.24 -7.65
C TYR A 49 -1.91 -7.73 -7.67
N CYS A 50 -1.14 -6.92 -8.39
CA CYS A 50 -1.37 -5.47 -8.45
C CYS A 50 -2.10 -4.99 -9.72
N GLY A 51 -2.62 -5.91 -10.54
CA GLY A 51 -3.35 -5.58 -11.77
C GLY A 51 -2.48 -5.51 -13.03
N CYS A 52 -1.19 -5.87 -12.95
CA CYS A 52 -0.29 -5.87 -14.11
C CYS A 52 0.33 -7.25 -14.36
N ILE A 53 0.71 -7.50 -15.62
CA ILE A 53 1.33 -8.77 -16.06
C ILE A 53 2.57 -9.14 -15.24
N TYR A 54 3.32 -8.16 -14.74
CA TYR A 54 4.51 -8.39 -13.93
C TYR A 54 4.19 -9.00 -12.56
N SER A 55 3.07 -8.58 -11.93
CA SER A 55 2.63 -9.14 -10.65
C SER A 55 1.94 -10.50 -10.79
N MET A 56 1.42 -10.81 -11.99
CA MET A 56 0.79 -12.09 -12.28
C MET A 56 1.80 -13.25 -12.29
N ARG A 57 3.04 -12.99 -12.72
CA ARG A 57 4.12 -13.99 -12.76
C ARG A 57 4.75 -14.29 -11.39
N GLN A 58 4.45 -13.49 -10.38
CA GLN A 58 5.03 -13.62 -9.02
C GLN A 58 4.06 -14.23 -8.02
N GLY A 59 2.75 -14.10 -8.24
CA GLY A 59 1.70 -14.76 -7.45
C GLY A 59 1.29 -16.05 -8.16
N GLY A 60 1.87 -17.17 -7.73
CA GLY A 60 1.72 -18.47 -8.38
C GLY A 60 0.28 -18.81 -8.73
N ARG A 61 0.04 -18.98 -10.03
CA ARG A 61 -0.87 -19.96 -10.61
C ARG A 61 -0.21 -20.39 -11.93
N ASP A 62 0.84 -21.19 -11.78
CA ASP A 62 1.26 -22.10 -12.84
C ASP A 62 0.23 -23.25 -12.81
N GLU A 63 -0.78 -23.14 -13.66
CA GLU A 63 -1.39 -24.30 -14.34
C GLU A 63 -0.90 -24.28 -15.79
#